data_AF-A0A5K1GHW5-F1
#
_entry.id   AF-A0A5K1GHW5-F1
#
_cell.length_a   1.000
_cell.length_b   1.000
_cell.length_c   1.000
_cell.angle_alpha   90.00
_cell.angle_beta   90.00
_cell.angle_gamma   90.00
#
_symmetry.space_group_name_H-M   'P 1'
#
loop_
_entity.id
_entity.type
_entity.pdbx_description
1 polymer ?
#
loop_
_entity_poly.entity_id
_entity_poly.type
_entity_poly.pdbx_seq_one_letter_code
_entity_poly.pdbx_strand_id
1 'polypeptide(L)'
;SGPQRIDLITKWLAMAETIRHGSHDHQLQHIGTMDTSVRAVNCRACDLPFKSENVDLFGCRSCGFFLHRSCCFMPTSLKNPAHPQHQLQLRYTPAYNDGIFSCYICGNSGKGFNYGCQACRFDAHVPCVNLPSKARSPAHQHRLQLLFRPPAMGGTSCGFCGLQIHYCCYSCSPCSFLLHP
;
A
#
# COMPACT_ATOMS: atom_id res chain seq x y z
N SER A 1 25.93 -14.73 -6.13
CA SER A 1 25.46 -13.67 -7.05
C SER A 1 23.95 -13.50 -6.90
N GLY A 2 23.37 -12.59 -6.11
CA GLY A 2 23.83 -11.57 -5.17
C GLY A 2 22.58 -10.86 -4.59
N PRO A 3 22.57 -10.43 -3.30
CA PRO A 3 21.58 -9.50 -2.78
C PRO A 3 22.16 -8.12 -2.42
N GLN A 4 23.46 -7.88 -2.67
CA GLN A 4 24.17 -6.70 -2.12
C GLN A 4 24.01 -5.39 -2.91
N ARG A 5 23.36 -5.36 -4.09
CA ARG A 5 23.30 -4.16 -4.93
C ARG A 5 22.10 -3.24 -4.67
N ILE A 6 21.05 -3.74 -4.00
CA ILE A 6 19.85 -2.95 -3.63
C ILE A 6 20.08 -2.18 -2.32
N ASP A 7 20.95 -2.67 -1.43
CA ASP A 7 21.20 -2.10 -0.11
C ASP A 7 22.01 -0.79 -0.16
N LEU A 8 22.89 -0.62 -1.15
CA LEU A 8 23.75 0.57 -1.25
C LEU A 8 23.00 1.82 -1.76
N ILE A 9 22.09 1.69 -2.72
CA ILE A 9 21.29 2.82 -3.23
C ILE A 9 20.32 3.33 -2.15
N THR A 10 19.73 2.41 -1.39
CA THR A 10 18.81 2.73 -0.29
C THR A 10 19.53 3.44 0.87
N LYS A 11 20.79 3.07 1.15
CA LYS A 11 21.64 3.75 2.15
C LYS A 11 22.16 5.11 1.69
N TRP A 12 22.50 5.29 0.42
CA TRP A 12 22.93 6.60 -0.12
C TRP A 12 21.77 7.61 -0.23
N LEU A 13 20.60 7.17 -0.67
CA LEU A 13 19.39 8.02 -0.68
C LEU A 13 18.91 8.37 0.74
N ALA A 14 19.28 7.59 1.75
CA ALA A 14 19.00 7.91 3.14
C ALA A 14 19.86 9.07 3.71
N MET A 15 20.94 9.47 3.04
CA MET A 15 21.76 10.64 3.40
C MET A 15 21.38 11.92 2.64
N ALA A 16 20.55 11.81 1.60
CA ALA A 16 20.14 12.96 0.80
C ALA A 16 18.95 13.66 1.48
N GLU A 17 19.15 14.90 1.93
CA GLU A 17 18.09 15.78 2.43
C GLU A 17 17.06 16.14 1.34
N THR A 18 17.36 15.88 0.07
CA THR A 18 16.48 16.16 -1.07
C THR A 18 16.57 15.07 -2.12
N ILE A 19 15.46 14.81 -2.81
CA ILE A 19 15.38 13.80 -3.88
C ILE A 19 14.57 14.32 -5.07
N ARG A 20 14.91 13.84 -6.27
CA ARG A 20 14.04 13.94 -7.45
C ARG A 20 13.14 12.72 -7.49
N HIS A 21 11.84 12.91 -7.36
CA HIS A 21 10.87 11.81 -7.29
C HIS A 21 9.99 11.81 -8.55
N GLY A 22 9.78 10.65 -9.19
CA GLY A 22 9.09 10.56 -10.48
C GLY A 22 7.60 10.94 -10.47
N SER A 23 7.03 11.17 -9.30
CA SER A 23 5.62 11.58 -9.13
C SER A 23 5.41 13.09 -9.02
N HIS A 24 6.49 13.89 -8.99
CA HIS A 24 6.40 15.32 -8.72
C HIS A 24 7.57 16.07 -9.37
N ASP A 25 7.28 17.21 -10.00
CA ASP A 25 8.28 17.93 -10.81
C ASP A 25 9.36 18.61 -9.97
N HIS A 26 9.02 19.05 -8.75
CA HIS A 26 9.99 19.64 -7.81
C HIS A 26 10.71 18.58 -7.00
N GLN A 27 11.90 18.94 -6.49
CA GLN A 27 12.62 18.11 -5.54
C GLN A 27 11.82 18.00 -4.24
N LEU A 28 11.71 16.77 -3.72
CA LEU A 28 11.13 16.53 -2.41
C LEU A 28 12.22 16.64 -1.36
N GLN A 29 11.98 17.47 -0.35
CA GLN A 29 12.86 17.59 0.81
C GLN A 29 12.51 16.52 1.82
N HIS A 30 13.50 16.00 2.54
CA HIS A 30 13.28 15.32 3.80
C HIS A 30 12.79 16.36 4.79
N ILE A 31 11.60 16.14 5.31
CA ILE A 31 10.90 17.16 6.08
C ILE A 31 11.10 16.96 7.59
N GLY A 32 11.65 15.82 8.01
CA GLY A 32 11.74 15.46 9.43
C GLY A 32 10.36 15.49 10.10
N THR A 33 10.28 15.16 11.38
CA THR A 33 9.04 15.32 12.14
C THR A 33 8.53 16.76 12.06
N MET A 34 7.41 16.96 11.36
CA MET A 34 6.80 18.28 11.25
C MET A 34 6.06 18.66 12.53
N ASP A 35 6.53 19.75 13.11
CA ASP A 35 5.68 20.81 13.63
C ASP A 35 4.41 20.95 12.76
N THR A 36 3.27 20.83 13.43
CA THR A 36 1.88 20.63 12.98
C THR A 36 1.28 21.62 11.96
N SER A 37 2.10 22.38 11.24
CA SER A 37 1.68 23.43 10.29
C SER A 37 1.44 22.94 8.85
N VAL A 38 1.42 21.62 8.62
CA VAL A 38 1.25 21.04 7.26
C VAL A 38 -0.23 20.91 6.92
N ARG A 39 -0.67 21.59 5.86
CA ARG A 39 -2.05 21.50 5.33
C ARG A 39 -2.43 20.13 4.78
N ALA A 40 -1.48 19.22 4.57
CA ALA A 40 -1.74 17.90 4.03
C ALA A 40 -2.02 16.88 5.14
N VAL A 41 -3.24 16.34 5.13
CA VAL A 41 -3.70 15.36 6.13
C VAL A 41 -3.23 13.94 5.77
N ASN A 42 -3.13 13.63 4.46
CA ASN A 42 -2.85 12.29 3.95
C ASN A 42 -1.63 12.24 3.02
N CYS A 43 -0.98 11.08 3.00
CA CYS A 43 0.05 10.74 2.04
C CYS A 43 -0.49 10.65 0.62
N ARG A 44 0.15 11.32 -0.34
CA ARG A 44 -0.30 11.32 -1.74
C ARG A 44 -0.23 9.95 -2.43
N ALA A 45 0.62 9.05 -1.93
CA ALA A 45 0.78 7.70 -2.49
C ALA A 45 -0.26 6.71 -1.95
N CYS A 46 -0.34 6.55 -0.63
CA CYS A 46 -1.19 5.53 -0.02
C CYS A 46 -2.54 6.04 0.47
N ASP A 47 -2.78 7.36 0.43
CA ASP A 47 -3.97 8.04 0.92
C ASP A 47 -4.28 7.79 2.41
N LEU A 48 -3.29 7.32 3.16
CA LEU A 48 -3.38 7.15 4.61
C LEU A 48 -2.91 8.42 5.33
N PRO A 49 -3.49 8.73 6.51
CA PRO A 49 -3.12 9.90 7.28
C PRO A 49 -1.69 9.81 7.78
N PHE A 50 -1.04 10.96 7.88
CA PHE A 50 0.20 11.09 8.65
C PHE A 50 -0.16 11.02 10.13
N LYS A 51 0.24 9.94 10.82
CA LYS A 51 0.00 9.82 12.27
C LYS A 51 0.75 10.94 13.01
N SER A 52 0.21 11.40 14.14
CA SER A 52 0.66 12.64 14.80
C SER A 52 2.05 12.58 15.45
N GLU A 53 2.73 11.44 15.47
CA GLU A 53 4.03 11.30 16.14
C GLU A 53 5.05 10.61 15.23
N ASN A 54 6.24 11.20 15.11
CA ASN A 54 7.44 10.59 14.51
C ASN A 54 7.30 10.09 13.07
N VAL A 55 6.55 10.80 12.22
CA VAL A 55 6.42 10.42 10.81
C VAL A 55 7.56 11.00 9.99
N ASP A 56 8.37 10.11 9.44
CA ASP A 56 9.41 10.42 8.47
C ASP A 56 8.78 10.68 7.08
N LEU A 57 8.89 11.92 6.61
CA LEU A 57 8.24 12.44 5.42
C LEU A 57 9.21 13.00 4.41
N PHE A 58 8.87 12.80 3.14
CA PHE A 58 9.43 13.54 2.02
C PHE A 58 8.34 14.40 1.39
N GLY A 59 8.64 15.66 1.06
CA GLY A 59 7.63 16.52 0.47
C GLY A 59 8.11 17.82 -0.13
N CYS A 60 7.20 18.46 -0.84
CA CYS A 60 7.34 19.79 -1.40
C CYS A 60 6.33 20.71 -0.70
N ARG A 61 6.83 21.61 0.16
CA ARG A 61 5.98 22.49 1.00
C ARG A 61 5.13 23.45 0.16
N SER A 62 5.71 24.03 -0.90
CA SER A 62 5.01 24.98 -1.78
C SER A 62 3.85 24.34 -2.52
N CYS A 63 3.96 23.07 -2.91
CA CYS A 63 2.90 22.34 -3.61
C CYS A 63 1.95 21.58 -2.68
N GLY A 64 2.25 21.50 -1.39
CA GLY A 64 1.49 20.66 -0.46
C GLY A 64 1.59 19.15 -0.76
N PHE A 65 2.66 18.71 -1.42
CA PHE A 65 2.84 17.33 -1.85
C PHE A 65 3.71 16.58 -0.82
N PHE A 66 3.16 15.54 -0.18
CA PHE A 66 3.87 14.80 0.88
C PHE A 66 3.69 13.29 0.77
N LEU A 67 4.77 12.56 1.08
CA LEU A 67 4.86 11.10 1.06
C LEU A 67 5.43 10.59 2.38
N HIS A 68 4.90 9.46 2.87
CA HIS A 68 5.65 8.65 3.83
C HIS A 68 6.99 8.23 3.23
N ARG A 69 8.05 8.13 4.04
CA ARG A 69 9.33 7.56 3.58
C ARG A 69 9.14 6.24 2.85
N SER A 70 8.36 5.31 3.42
CA SER A 70 8.09 4.00 2.81
C SER A 70 7.38 4.11 1.45
N CYS A 71 6.51 5.10 1.28
CA CYS A 71 5.82 5.35 0.01
C CYS A 71 6.74 6.00 -1.03
N CYS A 72 7.73 6.77 -0.58
CA CYS A 72 8.69 7.46 -1.42
C CYS A 72 9.67 6.48 -2.11
N PHE A 73 10.06 5.42 -1.42
CA PHE A 73 11.05 4.44 -1.90
C PHE A 73 10.43 3.10 -2.28
N MET A 74 9.20 3.11 -2.78
CA MET A 74 8.56 1.91 -3.28
C MET A 74 9.24 1.36 -4.53
N PRO A 75 9.28 0.03 -4.69
CA PRO A 75 9.79 -0.56 -5.92
C PRO A 75 8.91 -0.17 -7.11
N THR A 76 9.51 0.10 -8.26
CA THR A 76 8.77 0.43 -9.49
C THR A 76 8.02 -0.77 -10.06
N SER A 77 8.42 -1.99 -9.68
CA SER A 77 7.80 -3.24 -10.09
C SER A 77 7.86 -4.27 -8.96
N LEU A 78 6.81 -5.06 -8.77
CA LEU A 78 6.80 -6.16 -7.80
C LEU A 78 6.00 -7.37 -8.27
N LYS A 79 6.32 -8.56 -7.72
CA LYS A 79 5.47 -9.75 -7.81
C LYS A 79 4.54 -9.80 -6.62
N ASN A 80 3.24 -10.05 -6.84
CA ASN A 80 2.26 -10.11 -5.76
C ASN A 80 1.50 -11.45 -5.77
N PRO A 81 1.26 -12.08 -4.60
CA PRO A 81 0.51 -13.34 -4.55
C PRO A 81 -0.95 -13.24 -5.01
N ALA A 82 -1.57 -12.06 -4.95
CA ALA A 82 -2.91 -11.83 -5.50
C ALA A 82 -2.93 -11.82 -7.05
N HIS A 83 -1.76 -11.62 -7.67
CA HIS A 83 -1.58 -11.57 -9.11
C HIS A 83 -0.23 -12.22 -9.51
N PRO A 84 -0.08 -13.54 -9.38
CA PRO A 84 1.19 -14.23 -9.60
C PRO A 84 1.60 -14.32 -11.08
N GLN A 85 0.66 -14.10 -12.01
CA GLN A 85 0.88 -14.26 -13.45
C GLN A 85 1.85 -13.22 -14.01
N HIS A 86 1.82 -12.00 -13.48
CA HIS A 86 2.62 -10.89 -13.99
C HIS A 86 3.23 -10.06 -12.86
N GLN A 87 4.26 -9.28 -13.19
CA GLN A 87 4.72 -8.22 -12.32
C GLN A 87 3.76 -7.03 -12.39
N LEU A 88 3.44 -6.46 -11.23
CA LEU A 88 2.69 -5.21 -11.14
C LEU A 88 3.65 -4.03 -11.24
N GLN A 89 3.28 -3.01 -12.00
CA GLN A 89 4.05 -1.77 -12.15
C GLN A 89 3.47 -0.68 -11.25
N LEU A 90 4.33 0.08 -10.58
CA LEU A 90 3.93 1.25 -9.82
C LEU A 90 3.52 2.38 -10.78
N ARG A 91 2.36 2.98 -10.50
CA ARG A 91 1.85 4.17 -11.18
C ARG A 91 1.64 5.28 -10.16
N TYR A 92 2.14 6.46 -10.45
CA TYR A 92 2.00 7.63 -9.59
C TYR A 92 0.63 8.31 -9.70
N THR A 93 -0.10 8.01 -10.77
CA THR A 93 -1.49 8.43 -10.98
C THR A 93 -2.30 7.27 -11.52
N PRO A 94 -3.61 7.18 -11.21
CA PRO A 94 -4.49 6.23 -11.85
C PRO A 94 -4.53 6.45 -13.37
N ALA A 95 -4.65 5.36 -14.13
CA ALA A 95 -4.66 5.40 -15.59
C ALA A 95 -6.00 5.85 -16.19
N TYR A 96 -6.96 6.23 -15.34
CA TYR A 96 -8.34 6.53 -15.69
C TYR A 96 -8.60 8.04 -15.60
N ASN A 97 -9.50 8.55 -16.45
CA ASN A 97 -9.74 9.99 -16.63
C ASN A 97 -10.31 10.68 -15.39
N ASP A 98 -11.05 9.95 -14.55
CA ASP A 98 -11.60 10.45 -13.29
C ASP A 98 -10.56 10.46 -12.14
N GLY A 99 -9.36 9.95 -12.39
CA GLY A 99 -8.31 9.82 -11.39
C GLY A 99 -8.65 8.82 -10.28
N ILE A 100 -9.51 7.84 -10.56
CA ILE A 100 -9.93 6.82 -9.60
C ILE A 100 -9.65 5.43 -10.18
N PHE A 101 -9.24 4.48 -9.35
CA PHE A 101 -9.17 3.06 -9.71
C PHE A 101 -9.94 2.20 -8.71
N SER A 102 -10.37 1.01 -9.14
CA SER A 102 -10.95 0.00 -8.26
C SER A 102 -9.90 -1.03 -7.87
N CYS A 103 -9.70 -1.24 -6.57
CA CYS A 103 -8.69 -2.17 -6.09
C CYS A 103 -9.20 -3.62 -6.14
N TYR A 104 -8.49 -4.49 -6.86
CA TYR A 104 -8.83 -5.91 -6.97
C TYR A 104 -8.63 -6.72 -5.68
N ILE A 105 -7.90 -6.17 -4.71
CA ILE A 105 -7.60 -6.85 -3.44
C ILE A 105 -8.66 -6.56 -2.38
N CYS A 106 -9.14 -5.32 -2.27
CA CYS A 106 -10.11 -4.94 -1.23
C CYS A 106 -11.47 -4.51 -1.77
N GLY A 107 -11.60 -4.26 -3.07
CA GLY A 107 -12.83 -3.79 -3.72
C GLY A 107 -13.09 -2.30 -3.64
N ASN A 108 -12.35 -1.57 -2.80
CA ASN A 108 -12.55 -0.14 -2.61
C ASN A 108 -11.88 0.69 -3.71
N SER A 109 -12.42 1.89 -3.95
CA SER A 109 -11.82 2.86 -4.85
C SER A 109 -10.54 3.48 -4.27
N GLY A 110 -9.63 3.95 -5.12
CA GLY A 110 -8.42 4.70 -4.71
C GLY A 110 -8.09 5.85 -5.65
N LYS A 111 -7.43 6.89 -5.12
CA LYS A 111 -7.06 8.12 -5.86
C LYS A 111 -5.55 8.44 -5.83
N GLY A 112 -4.78 7.64 -5.08
CA GLY A 112 -3.34 7.78 -4.93
C GLY A 112 -2.55 6.95 -5.95
N PHE A 113 -1.34 6.57 -5.54
CA PHE A 113 -0.52 5.66 -6.32
C PHE A 113 -1.15 4.26 -6.31
N ASN A 114 -0.91 3.50 -7.36
CA ASN A 114 -1.37 2.11 -7.45
C ASN A 114 -0.32 1.21 -8.09
N TYR A 115 -0.46 -0.08 -7.81
CA TYR A 115 0.23 -1.12 -8.57
C TYR A 115 -0.73 -1.70 -9.59
N GLY A 116 -0.33 -1.62 -10.87
CA GLY A 116 -1.17 -1.98 -11.99
C GLY A 116 -0.55 -3.04 -12.90
N CYS A 117 -1.39 -3.90 -13.47
CA CYS A 117 -1.07 -4.74 -14.63
C CYS A 117 -2.00 -4.35 -15.77
N GLN A 118 -1.45 -3.75 -16.83
CA GLN A 118 -2.24 -3.32 -17.98
C GLN A 118 -2.88 -4.49 -18.73
N ALA A 119 -2.14 -5.59 -18.92
CA ALA A 119 -2.63 -6.77 -19.65
C ALA A 119 -3.87 -7.39 -18.99
N CYS A 120 -3.93 -7.37 -17.65
CA CYS A 120 -5.03 -7.96 -16.89
C CYS A 120 -6.04 -6.95 -16.36
N ARG A 121 -5.83 -5.65 -16.61
CA ARG A 121 -6.60 -4.55 -15.99
C ARG A 121 -6.70 -4.70 -14.46
N PHE A 122 -5.63 -5.17 -13.84
CA PHE A 122 -5.54 -5.31 -12.39
C PHE A 122 -4.97 -4.03 -11.81
N ASP A 123 -5.67 -3.41 -10.86
CA ASP A 123 -5.16 -2.30 -10.08
C ASP A 123 -5.29 -2.63 -8.59
N ALA A 124 -4.31 -2.25 -7.79
CA ALA A 124 -4.33 -2.43 -6.34
C ALA A 124 -3.73 -1.24 -5.61
N HIS A 125 -4.30 -0.90 -4.45
CA HIS A 125 -3.71 0.13 -3.59
C HIS A 125 -2.33 -0.30 -3.12
N VAL A 126 -1.48 0.70 -2.87
CA VAL A 126 -0.15 0.52 -2.27
C VAL A 126 -0.21 -0.27 -0.95
N PRO A 127 -1.10 0.04 0.03
CA PRO A 127 -1.23 -0.79 1.22
C PRO A 127 -1.68 -2.23 0.94
N CYS A 128 -2.58 -2.42 -0.02
CA CYS A 128 -3.18 -3.73 -0.30
C CYS A 128 -2.16 -4.74 -0.85
N VAL A 129 -1.23 -4.30 -1.70
CA VAL A 129 -0.17 -5.20 -2.20
C VAL A 129 0.88 -5.57 -1.14
N ASN A 130 0.93 -4.81 -0.04
CA ASN A 130 1.87 -4.99 1.06
C ASN A 130 1.21 -5.64 2.29
N LEU A 131 -0.02 -6.17 2.17
CA LEU A 131 -0.66 -6.91 3.25
C LEU A 131 0.22 -8.08 3.70
N PRO A 132 0.46 -8.24 5.01
CA PRO A 132 1.28 -9.33 5.52
C PRO A 132 0.61 -10.67 5.21
N SER A 133 1.38 -11.67 4.80
CA SER A 133 0.85 -13.01 4.52
C SER A 133 0.23 -13.69 5.74
N LYS A 134 0.56 -13.21 6.94
CA LYS A 134 0.03 -13.71 8.20
C LYS A 134 -0.20 -12.56 9.18
N ALA A 135 -1.32 -12.59 9.88
CA ALA A 135 -1.70 -11.57 10.87
C ALA A 135 -2.05 -12.20 12.22
N ARG A 136 -2.04 -11.37 13.26
CA ARG A 136 -2.61 -11.65 14.58
C ARG A 136 -3.71 -10.62 14.83
N SER A 137 -4.80 -11.02 15.47
CA SER A 137 -5.89 -10.12 15.81
C SER A 137 -6.30 -10.34 17.26
N PRO A 138 -6.57 -9.29 18.06
CA PRO A 138 -7.17 -9.46 19.38
C PRO A 138 -8.52 -10.20 19.34
N ALA A 139 -9.22 -10.16 18.21
CA ALA A 139 -10.49 -10.86 18.00
C ALA A 139 -10.32 -12.39 17.84
N HIS A 140 -9.09 -12.88 17.61
CA HIS A 140 -8.85 -14.31 17.41
C HIS A 140 -7.44 -14.76 17.83
N GLN A 141 -7.37 -15.81 18.65
CA GLN A 141 -6.13 -16.25 19.30
C GLN A 141 -5.09 -16.85 18.34
N HIS A 142 -5.53 -17.53 17.27
CA HIS A 142 -4.61 -18.14 16.32
C HIS A 142 -4.05 -17.15 15.31
N ARG A 143 -2.88 -17.48 14.78
CA ARG A 143 -2.30 -16.74 13.65
C ARG A 143 -3.12 -16.99 12.40
N LEU A 144 -3.56 -15.92 11.76
CA LEU A 144 -4.35 -15.97 10.55
C LEU A 144 -3.45 -15.92 9.31
N GLN A 145 -3.91 -16.50 8.21
CA GLN A 145 -3.24 -16.49 6.91
C GLN A 145 -4.05 -15.69 5.89
N LEU A 146 -3.38 -14.82 5.14
CA LEU A 146 -4.03 -14.04 4.10
C LEU A 146 -4.42 -14.93 2.92
N LEU A 147 -5.68 -14.81 2.48
CA LEU A 147 -6.24 -15.47 1.31
C LEU A 147 -6.84 -14.42 0.37
N PHE A 148 -6.43 -14.46 -0.89
CA PHE A 148 -7.00 -13.66 -1.97
C PHE A 148 -8.06 -14.47 -2.71
N ARG A 149 -9.20 -13.84 -3.03
CA ARG A 149 -10.38 -14.46 -3.65
C ARG A 149 -10.85 -15.68 -2.86
N PRO A 150 -11.48 -15.48 -1.68
CA PRO A 150 -11.95 -16.59 -0.86
C PRO A 150 -12.89 -17.51 -1.66
N PRO A 151 -12.95 -18.82 -1.34
CA PRO A 151 -13.82 -19.76 -2.05
C PRO A 151 -15.27 -19.28 -2.10
N ALA A 152 -15.90 -19.37 -3.27
CA ALA A 152 -17.27 -18.89 -3.51
C ALA A 152 -18.38 -19.74 -2.85
N MET A 153 -18.03 -20.67 -1.95
CA MET A 153 -18.99 -21.61 -1.37
C MET A 153 -19.61 -21.04 -0.09
N GLY A 154 -20.67 -20.26 -0.27
CA GLY A 154 -21.48 -19.70 0.82
C GLY A 154 -20.83 -18.47 1.44
N GLY A 155 -21.65 -17.46 1.75
CA GLY A 155 -21.19 -16.16 2.23
C GLY A 155 -20.17 -16.28 3.35
N THR A 156 -18.92 -15.92 3.07
CA THR A 156 -17.86 -15.83 4.06
C THR A 156 -18.06 -14.55 4.84
N SER A 157 -18.78 -14.62 5.95
CA SER A 157 -18.93 -13.48 6.86
C SER A 157 -17.68 -13.31 7.72
N CYS A 158 -17.32 -12.06 7.97
CA CYS A 158 -16.25 -11.70 8.87
C CYS A 158 -16.65 -12.03 10.31
N GLY A 159 -15.84 -12.82 11.00
CA GLY A 159 -16.07 -13.23 12.38
C GLY A 159 -15.96 -12.10 13.41
N PHE A 160 -15.58 -10.89 12.98
CA PHE A 160 -15.56 -9.69 13.83
C PHE A 160 -16.77 -8.78 13.58
N CYS A 161 -17.00 -8.36 12.33
CA CYS A 161 -18.08 -7.40 12.01
C CYS A 161 -19.37 -8.04 11.48
N GLY A 162 -19.37 -9.34 11.19
CA GLY A 162 -20.52 -10.07 10.63
C GLY A 162 -20.79 -9.82 9.14
N LEU A 163 -20.14 -8.81 8.53
CA LEU A 163 -20.35 -8.46 7.13
C LEU A 163 -19.69 -9.45 6.16
N GLN A 164 -20.20 -9.52 4.93
CA GLN A 164 -19.66 -10.39 3.89
C GLN A 164 -18.23 -10.00 3.47
N ILE A 165 -17.43 -11.00 3.14
CA ILE A 165 -16.09 -10.88 2.57
C ILE A 165 -16.18 -11.19 1.08
N HIS A 166 -15.84 -10.20 0.25
CA HIS A 166 -15.92 -10.35 -1.21
C HIS A 166 -14.56 -10.55 -1.91
N TYR A 167 -13.47 -10.04 -1.34
CA TYR A 167 -12.20 -9.91 -2.09
C TYR A 167 -11.04 -10.67 -1.46
N CYS A 168 -10.62 -10.30 -0.26
CA CYS A 168 -9.60 -11.05 0.49
C CYS A 168 -9.92 -11.05 1.98
N CYS A 169 -9.35 -12.01 2.69
CA CYS A 169 -9.51 -12.14 4.13
C CYS A 169 -8.32 -12.83 4.74
N TYR A 170 -8.22 -12.68 6.06
CA TYR A 170 -7.40 -13.51 6.91
C TYR A 170 -8.21 -14.71 7.40
N SER A 171 -7.70 -15.92 7.18
CA SER A 171 -8.35 -17.17 7.59
C SER A 171 -7.56 -17.93 8.66
N CYS A 172 -8.28 -18.57 9.57
CA CYS A 172 -7.75 -19.56 10.50
C CYS A 172 -8.24 -20.97 10.09
N SER A 173 -7.35 -21.84 9.62
CA SER A 173 -7.75 -23.20 9.23
C SER A 173 -8.30 -24.04 10.41
N PRO A 174 -7.70 -24.02 11.62
CA PRO A 174 -8.23 -24.76 12.77
C PRO A 174 -9.64 -24.35 13.22
N CYS A 175 -10.00 -23.08 13.07
CA CYS A 175 -11.25 -22.53 13.63
C CYS A 175 -12.28 -22.15 12.57
N SER A 176 -11.94 -22.23 11.28
CA SER A 176 -12.72 -21.64 10.18
C SER A 176 -13.06 -20.16 10.39
N PHE A 177 -12.24 -19.44 11.18
CA PHE A 177 -12.45 -18.03 11.48
C PHE A 177 -11.93 -17.17 10.33
N LEU A 178 -12.73 -16.18 9.92
CA LEU A 178 -12.41 -15.25 8.84
C LEU A 178 -12.43 -13.81 9.35
N LEU A 179 -11.51 -12.99 8.86
CA LEU A 179 -11.41 -11.57 9.22
C LEU A 179 -11.13 -10.74 7.97
N HIS A 180 -11.77 -9.57 7.85
CA HIS A 180 -11.33 -8.60 6.85
C HIS A 180 -9.88 -8.17 7.09
N PRO A 181 -9.13 -7.81 6.04
CA PRO A 181 -7.76 -7.34 6.19
C PRO A 181 -7.59 -6.08 7.02
#